data_AF-A0A1J3EWC4-F1
#
_entry.id   AF-A0A1J3EWC4-F1
#
_cell.length_a   1.000
_cell.length_b   1.000
_cell.length_c   1.000
_cell.angle_alpha   90.00
_cell.angle_beta   90.00
_cell.angle_gamma   90.00
#
_symmetry.space_group_name_H-M   'P 1'
#
loop_
_entity.id
_entity.type
_entity.pdbx_description
1 polymer ?
#
loop_
_entity_poly.entity_id
_entity_poly.type
_entity_poly.pdbx_seq_one_letter_code
_entity_poly.pdbx_strand_id
1 'polypeptide(L)'
;FFSEAEVEVLHELFIKLTSCLNNDNLVTKEEFQRILIKDNKRRSLSAERIFGLFDMRNDGAIDFGEFVHTLNIFHPNSSQRDKAIFAFRLYDTRQNGFIEPEEV
;
A
#
# COMPACT_ATOMS: atom_id res chain seq x y z
N PHE A 1 -2.24 -16.17 6.63
CA PHE A 1 -1.91 -15.31 5.48
C PHE A 1 -2.69 -15.84 4.32
N PHE A 2 -3.28 -14.96 3.51
CA PHE A 2 -4.40 -15.29 2.63
C PHE A 2 -4.24 -16.66 1.94
N SER A 3 -5.27 -17.48 2.04
CA SER A 3 -5.38 -18.74 1.32
C SER A 3 -5.42 -18.50 -0.18
N GLU A 4 -5.17 -19.53 -0.99
CA GLU A 4 -5.24 -19.45 -2.45
C GLU A 4 -6.58 -18.88 -2.93
N ALA A 5 -7.70 -19.36 -2.36
CA ALA A 5 -9.03 -18.84 -2.65
C ALA A 5 -9.21 -17.36 -2.26
N GLU A 6 -8.62 -16.91 -1.15
CA GLU A 6 -8.66 -15.50 -0.77
C GLU A 6 -7.79 -14.64 -1.68
N VAL A 7 -6.65 -15.17 -2.15
CA VAL A 7 -5.79 -14.49 -3.14
C VAL A 7 -6.51 -14.34 -4.48
N GLU A 8 -7.29 -15.33 -4.92
CA GLU A 8 -8.15 -15.21 -6.10
C GLU A 8 -9.19 -14.08 -5.94
N VAL A 9 -9.83 -13.98 -4.76
CA VAL A 9 -10.75 -12.88 -4.47
C VAL A 9 -10.02 -11.53 -4.47
N LEU A 10 -8.81 -11.45 -3.91
CA LEU A 10 -7.99 -10.24 -3.96
C LEU A 10 -7.61 -9.87 -5.38
N HIS A 11 -7.37 -10.86 -6.25
CA HIS A 11 -7.08 -10.63 -7.67
C HIS A 11 -8.28 -10.00 -8.38
N GLU A 12 -9.48 -10.55 -8.19
CA GLU A 12 -10.72 -9.97 -8.74
C GLU A 12 -10.95 -8.54 -8.22
N LEU A 13 -10.69 -8.28 -6.93
CA LEU A 13 -10.77 -6.94 -6.36
C LEU A 13 -9.75 -5.98 -6.98
N PHE A 14 -8.53 -6.45 -7.22
CA PHE A 14 -7.47 -5.66 -7.83
C PHE A 14 -7.80 -5.31 -9.29
N ILE A 15 -8.25 -6.28 -10.10
CA ILE A 15 -8.70 -6.04 -11.47
C ILE A 15 -9.89 -5.07 -11.51
N LYS A 16 -10.83 -5.21 -10.58
CA LYS A 16 -11.95 -4.26 -10.48
C LYS A 16 -11.49 -2.84 -10.14
N LEU A 17 -10.47 -2.71 -9.28
CA LEU A 17 -9.87 -1.42 -8.96
C LEU A 17 -9.17 -0.80 -10.19
N THR A 18 -8.31 -1.54 -10.88
CA THR A 18 -7.52 -1.04 -12.02
C THR A 18 -8.38 -0.77 -13.26
N SER A 19 -9.42 -1.57 -13.51
CA SER A 19 -10.37 -1.34 -14.61
C SER A 19 -11.20 -0.06 -14.45
N CYS A 20 -11.37 0.44 -13.23
CA CYS A 20 -12.02 1.73 -12.98
C CYS A 20 -11.11 2.94 -13.27
N LEU A 21 -9.84 2.71 -13.62
CA LEU A 21 -8.82 3.74 -13.76
C LEU A 21 -8.32 3.84 -15.21
N ASN A 22 -7.52 2.86 -15.64
CA ASN A 22 -6.78 2.85 -16.90
C ASN A 22 -6.50 1.42 -17.44
N ASN A 23 -6.87 0.38 -16.71
CA ASN A 23 -6.88 -1.03 -17.15
C ASN A 23 -5.50 -1.59 -17.55
N ASP A 24 -4.42 -1.08 -16.95
CA ASP A 24 -3.03 -1.50 -17.16
C ASP A 24 -2.52 -2.51 -16.11
N ASN A 25 -3.41 -2.97 -15.21
CA ASN A 25 -3.10 -3.83 -14.07
C ASN A 25 -2.06 -3.25 -13.10
N LEU A 26 -1.96 -1.92 -13.07
CA LEU A 26 -1.14 -1.19 -12.11
C LEU A 26 -2.02 -0.17 -11.39
N VAL A 27 -1.58 0.25 -10.20
CA VAL A 27 -2.17 1.40 -9.50
C VAL A 27 -1.08 2.43 -9.29
N THR A 28 -1.14 3.51 -10.06
CA THR A 28 -0.23 4.66 -9.91
C THR A 28 -0.53 5.43 -8.63
N LYS A 29 0.40 6.29 -8.21
CA LYS A 29 0.22 7.16 -7.04
C LYS A 29 -1.03 8.06 -7.16
N GLU A 30 -1.28 8.60 -8.34
CA GLU A 30 -2.45 9.45 -8.63
C GLU A 30 -3.76 8.67 -8.51
N GLU A 31 -3.75 7.42 -8.93
CA GLU A 31 -4.89 6.50 -8.85
C GLU A 31 -5.18 6.07 -7.43
N PHE A 32 -4.13 5.73 -6.70
CA PHE A 32 -4.20 5.38 -5.30
C PHE A 32 -4.82 6.52 -4.46
N GLN A 33 -4.39 7.76 -4.73
CA GLN A 33 -4.97 8.94 -4.07
C GLN A 33 -6.45 9.11 -4.40
N ARG A 34 -6.86 8.89 -5.66
CA ARG A 34 -8.28 8.95 -6.05
C ARG A 34 -9.14 7.87 -5.36
N ILE A 35 -8.58 6.68 -5.13
CA ILE A 35 -9.29 5.56 -4.50
C ILE A 35 -9.43 5.79 -2.98
N LEU A 36 -8.34 6.14 -2.29
CA LEU A 36 -8.30 6.23 -0.82
C LEU A 36 -8.81 7.57 -0.29
N ILE A 37 -8.56 8.65 -1.00
CA ILE A 37 -9.02 9.98 -0.61
C ILE A 37 -10.19 10.32 -1.53
N LYS A 38 -11.41 10.18 -1.02
CA LYS A 38 -12.65 10.59 -1.71
C LYS A 38 -12.68 12.10 -2.08
N ASP A 39 -11.67 12.86 -1.65
CA ASP A 39 -11.52 14.30 -1.84
C ASP A 39 -10.17 14.62 -2.54
N ASN A 40 -10.23 14.85 -3.85
CA ASN A 40 -9.07 15.11 -4.73
C ASN A 40 -8.32 16.42 -4.43
N LYS A 41 -8.75 17.22 -3.44
CA LYS A 41 -8.22 18.57 -3.19
C LYS A 41 -7.11 18.63 -2.15
N ARG A 42 -6.83 17.53 -1.43
CA ARG A 42 -5.76 17.49 -0.42
C ARG A 42 -4.83 16.33 -0.70
N ARG A 43 -3.62 16.64 -1.18
CA ARG A 43 -2.48 15.75 -1.02
C ARG A 43 -2.30 15.51 0.48
N SER A 44 -2.69 14.34 0.96
CA SER A 44 -2.43 13.98 2.35
C SER A 44 -1.05 13.33 2.40
N LEU A 45 -0.17 13.85 3.26
CA LEU A 45 1.11 13.20 3.59
C LEU A 45 0.89 11.73 3.98
N SER A 46 -0.26 11.44 4.61
CA SER A 46 -0.69 10.08 4.92
C SER A 46 -0.83 9.20 3.68
N ALA A 47 -1.46 9.66 2.59
CA ALA A 47 -1.62 8.84 1.40
C ALA A 47 -0.31 8.62 0.65
N GLU A 48 0.62 9.58 0.68
CA GLU A 48 1.95 9.37 0.09
C GLU A 48 2.76 8.33 0.86
N ARG A 49 2.72 8.39 2.19
CA ARG A 49 3.38 7.39 3.04
C ARG A 49 2.73 6.02 2.90
N ILE A 50 1.39 5.95 2.88
CA ILE A 50 0.67 4.70 2.66
C ILE A 50 0.94 4.15 1.25
N PHE A 51 1.05 4.99 0.23
CA PHE A 51 1.42 4.53 -1.12
C PHE A 51 2.81 3.86 -1.11
N GLY A 52 3.80 4.49 -0.47
CA GLY A 52 5.14 3.91 -0.32
C GLY A 52 5.18 2.60 0.48
N LEU A 53 4.11 2.26 1.22
CA LEU A 53 3.97 0.92 1.83
C LEU A 53 3.64 -0.16 0.81
N PHE A 54 2.93 0.20 -0.26
CA PHE A 54 2.58 -0.73 -1.31
C PHE A 54 3.67 -0.79 -2.38
N ASP A 55 4.21 0.34 -2.81
CA ASP A 55 5.27 0.43 -3.82
C ASP A 55 6.65 0.02 -3.24
N MET A 56 6.82 -1.28 -3.01
CA MET A 56 8.02 -1.86 -2.42
C MET A 56 9.22 -1.77 -3.37
N ARG A 57 8.97 -1.77 -4.68
CA ARG A 57 10.01 -1.62 -5.70
C ARG A 57 10.42 -0.17 -5.94
N ASN A 58 9.69 0.81 -5.42
CA ASN A 58 9.86 2.23 -5.68
C ASN A 58 9.83 2.55 -7.18
N ASP A 59 8.94 1.88 -7.93
CA ASP A 59 8.76 2.11 -9.37
C ASP A 59 7.61 3.10 -9.67
N GLY A 60 6.94 3.60 -8.65
CA GLY A 60 5.85 4.57 -8.76
C GLY A 60 4.49 3.93 -9.06
N ALA A 61 4.41 2.60 -9.07
CA ALA A 61 3.19 1.84 -9.27
C ALA A 61 3.06 0.74 -8.22
N ILE A 62 1.83 0.27 -8.03
CA ILE A 62 1.54 -0.89 -7.20
C ILE A 62 1.07 -1.99 -8.13
N ASP A 63 1.78 -3.11 -8.15
CA ASP A 63 1.31 -4.31 -8.82
C ASP A 63 0.50 -5.23 -7.89
N PHE A 64 -0.06 -6.30 -8.46
CA PHE A 64 -0.86 -7.25 -7.70
C PHE A 64 -0.08 -7.94 -6.57
N GLY A 65 1.20 -8.25 -6.80
CA GLY A 65 2.05 -8.90 -5.80
C GLY A 65 2.31 -8.00 -4.60
N GLU A 66 2.62 -6.73 -4.85
CA GLU A 66 2.76 -5.67 -3.85
C GLU A 66 1.46 -5.44 -3.07
N PHE A 67 0.33 -5.40 -3.78
CA PHE A 67 -0.99 -5.29 -3.18
C PHE A 67 -1.28 -6.43 -2.19
N VAL A 68 -1.11 -7.69 -2.62
CA VAL A 68 -1.34 -8.85 -1.76
C VAL A 68 -0.33 -8.90 -0.61
N HIS A 69 0.95 -8.64 -0.88
CA HIS A 69 2.00 -8.67 0.15
C HIS A 69 1.69 -7.70 1.28
N THR A 70 1.38 -6.44 0.96
CA THR A 70 1.09 -5.42 1.96
C THR A 70 -0.18 -5.73 2.73
N LEU A 71 -1.26 -6.19 2.07
CA LEU A 71 -2.47 -6.63 2.79
C LEU A 71 -2.22 -7.82 3.71
N ASN A 72 -1.32 -8.71 3.32
CA ASN A 72 -0.98 -9.88 4.10
C ASN A 72 -0.29 -9.50 5.43
N ILE A 73 0.52 -8.44 5.43
CA ILE A 73 1.11 -7.88 6.66
C ILE A 73 0.04 -7.33 7.61
N PHE A 74 -1.03 -6.74 7.09
CA PHE A 74 -2.15 -6.24 7.91
C PHE A 74 -3.19 -7.29 8.26
N HIS A 75 -3.06 -8.52 7.74
CA HIS A 75 -3.99 -9.61 8.03
C HIS A 75 -4.15 -9.81 9.55
N PRO A 76 -5.37 -10.11 10.06
CA PRO A 76 -5.60 -10.29 11.49
C PRO A 76 -4.65 -11.31 12.14
N ASN A 77 -4.39 -12.41 11.43
CA ASN A 77 -3.48 -13.48 11.87
C ASN A 77 -1.98 -13.15 11.72
N SER A 78 -1.60 -11.97 11.23
CA SER A 78 -0.19 -11.57 11.15
C SER A 78 0.37 -11.24 12.54
N SER A 79 1.67 -11.45 12.73
CA SER A 79 2.28 -11.18 14.03
C SER A 79 2.28 -9.67 14.32
N GLN A 80 2.10 -9.29 15.59
CA GLN A 80 2.24 -7.88 15.99
C GLN A 80 3.63 -7.33 15.65
N ARG A 81 4.66 -8.18 15.65
CA ARG A 81 6.03 -7.80 15.28
C ARG A 81 6.12 -7.36 13.82
N ASP A 82 5.50 -8.11 12.91
CA ASP A 82 5.51 -7.75 11.48
C ASP A 82 4.76 -6.44 11.25
N LYS A 83 3.59 -6.28 11.89
CA LYS A 83 2.83 -5.01 11.88
C LYS A 83 3.65 -3.86 12.42
N ALA A 84 4.40 -4.06 13.52
CA ALA A 84 5.22 -3.03 14.13
C ALA A 84 6.43 -2.65 13.27
N ILE A 85 7.12 -3.62 12.67
CA ILE A 85 8.21 -3.36 11.73
C ILE A 85 7.69 -2.56 10.53
N PHE A 86 6.51 -2.93 10.03
CA PHE A 86 5.91 -2.24 8.90
C PHE A 86 5.44 -0.82 9.24
N ALA A 87 4.81 -0.64 10.40
CA ALA A 87 4.45 0.67 10.91
C ALA A 87 5.68 1.54 11.18
N PHE A 88 6.80 0.97 11.62
CA PHE A 88 8.05 1.71 11.78
C PHE A 88 8.55 2.25 10.43
N ARG A 89 8.57 1.40 9.39
CA ARG A 89 8.95 1.80 8.02
C ARG A 89 8.04 2.87 7.42
N LEU A 90 6.81 3.01 7.90
CA LEU A 90 5.91 4.11 7.49
C LEU A 90 6.44 5.48 7.94
N TYR A 91 7.14 5.54 9.07
CA TYR A 91 7.62 6.78 9.68
C TYR A 91 9.10 7.05 9.40
N ASP A 92 9.94 6.01 9.29
CA ASP A 92 11.35 6.12 8.85
C ASP A 92 11.42 6.36 7.34
N THR A 93 11.02 7.57 6.92
CA THR A 93 10.98 7.99 5.52
C THR A 93 12.38 8.11 4.90
N ARG A 94 13.40 8.34 5.72
CA ARG A 94 14.81 8.41 5.31
C ARG A 94 15.49 7.04 5.20
N GLN A 95 14.80 5.97 5.63
CA GLN A 95 15.30 4.59 5.65
C GLN A 95 16.64 4.46 6.39
N ASN A 96 16.85 5.26 7.43
CA ASN A 96 18.10 5.28 8.19
C ASN A 96 18.04 4.37 9.44
N GLY A 97 16.90 3.73 9.68
CA GLY A 97 16.66 2.86 10.83
C GLY A 97 16.17 3.60 12.08
N PHE A 98 15.83 4.89 11.97
CA PHE A 98 15.33 5.73 13.05
C PHE A 98 14.12 6.54 12.59
N ILE A 99 13.26 6.92 13.52
CA ILE A 99 12.20 7.91 13.28
C ILE A 99 12.70 9.22 13.88
N GLU A 100 13.04 10.17 13.02
CA GLU A 100 13.57 11.47 13.42
C GLU A 100 12.43 12.47 13.71
N PRO A 101 12.68 13.53 14.53
CA PRO A 101 11.65 14.52 14.85
C PRO A 101 11.04 15.19 13.63
N GLU A 102 11.80 15.33 12.53
CA GLU A 102 11.32 15.91 11.27
C GLU A 102 10.36 14.98 10.50
N GLU A 103 10.26 13.70 10.87
CA GLU A 103 9.43 12.70 10.21
C GLU A 103 8.05 12.51 10.89
N VAL A 104 7.87 13.09 12.09
CA VAL A 104 6.65 13.04 12.91
C VAL A 104 5.82 14.31 12.72
#